data_AF-A0A527ZCP3-F1
#
_entry.id   AF-A0A527ZCP3-F1
#
_cell.length_a   1.000
_cell.length_b   1.000
_cell.length_c   1.000
_cell.angle_alpha   90.00
_cell.angle_beta   90.00
_cell.angle_gamma   90.00
#
_symmetry.space_group_name_H-M   'P 1'
#
loop_
_entity.id
_entity.type
_entity.pdbx_description
1 polymer ?
#
loop_
_entity_poly.entity_id
_entity_poly.type
_entity_poly.pdbx_seq_one_letter_code
_entity_poly.pdbx_strand_id
1 'polypeptide(L)'
;AQGLLGAVVNISTSQRVKGTEGPGAVPMPQLPEGSPFQDFFDDFFKNRPGEQGNPSQKVQSLGSGFVVDAEQGIVVTNNHVIADADDIEVNFSDGVTLKATLVGTDTKTDVAVLKVDPKGHKLTAVKFGDSSKMRVGDWV
;
A
#
# COMPACT_ATOMS: atom_id res chain seq x y z
N ALA A 1 25.20 11.95 -1.09
CA ALA A 1 23.90 11.27 -1.09
C ALA A 1 23.97 9.76 -1.41
N GLN A 2 24.93 9.27 -2.21
CA GLN A 2 24.96 7.89 -2.70
C GLN A 2 24.89 6.79 -1.61
N GLY A 3 25.41 7.04 -0.41
CA GLY A 3 25.34 6.10 0.72
C GLY A 3 23.98 5.99 1.42
N LEU A 4 22.99 6.83 1.08
CA LEU A 4 21.67 6.83 1.71
C LEU A 4 20.61 6.08 0.91
N LEU A 5 20.87 5.81 -0.38
CA LEU A 5 19.89 5.22 -1.29
C LEU A 5 19.40 3.85 -0.80
N GLY A 6 20.30 3.02 -0.26
CA GLY A 6 19.94 1.69 0.25
C GLY A 6 19.17 1.70 1.58
N ALA A 7 19.00 2.86 2.21
CA ALA A 7 18.23 3.00 3.44
C ALA A 7 16.80 3.52 3.21
N VAL A 8 16.53 4.06 2.02
CA VAL A 8 15.19 4.47 1.59
C VAL A 8 14.49 3.26 0.97
N VAL A 9 13.25 3.02 1.38
CA VAL A 9 12.46 1.87 0.93
C VAL A 9 11.09 2.31 0.41
N ASN A 10 10.54 1.53 -0.51
CA ASN A 10 9.16 1.67 -0.96
C ASN A 10 8.26 0.75 -0.12
N ILE A 11 7.13 1.25 0.34
CA ILE A 11 6.18 0.51 1.15
C ILE A 11 4.95 0.23 0.30
N SER A 12 4.67 -1.05 0.10
CA SER A 12 3.46 -1.52 -0.55
C SER A 12 2.52 -2.06 0.50
N THR A 13 1.28 -1.61 0.48
CA THR A 13 0.24 -2.14 1.34
C THR A 13 -0.88 -2.70 0.49
N SER A 14 -1.55 -3.73 1.01
CA SER A 14 -2.74 -4.27 0.36
C SER A 14 -3.85 -4.51 1.36
N GLN A 15 -5.06 -4.14 0.96
CA GLN A 15 -6.28 -4.32 1.73
C GLN A 15 -7.18 -5.30 0.97
N ARG A 16 -7.63 -6.34 1.67
CA ARG A 16 -8.70 -7.21 1.20
C ARG A 16 -10.00 -6.52 1.52
N VAL A 17 -10.57 -5.81 0.54
CA VAL A 17 -11.93 -5.32 0.67
C VAL A 17 -12.85 -6.54 0.64
N LYS A 18 -13.44 -6.88 1.80
CA LYS A 18 -14.57 -7.80 1.84
C LYS A 18 -15.68 -7.12 1.03
N GLY A 19 -15.94 -7.65 -0.16
CA GLY A 19 -17.08 -7.21 -0.96
C GLY A 19 -18.32 -7.26 -0.07
N THR A 20 -18.99 -6.13 0.07
CA THR A 20 -20.30 -6.06 0.72
C THR A 20 -21.15 -7.18 0.13
N GLU A 21 -21.70 -8.04 0.98
CA GLU A 21 -22.62 -9.09 0.54
C GLU A 21 -23.79 -8.44 -0.20
N GLY A 22 -23.75 -8.53 -1.52
CA GLY A 22 -24.77 -8.06 -2.43
C GLY A 22 -24.57 -8.80 -3.75
N PRO A 23 -25.60 -9.47 -4.29
CA PRO A 23 -25.46 -10.25 -5.51
C PRO A 23 -24.99 -9.33 -6.64
N GLY A 24 -24.08 -9.84 -7.47
CA GLY A 24 -23.42 -9.15 -8.59
C GLY A 24 -24.39 -8.60 -9.64
N ALA A 25 -25.15 -7.57 -9.26
CA ALA A 25 -25.91 -6.73 -10.15
C ALA A 25 -25.07 -5.48 -10.37
N VAL A 26 -24.35 -5.45 -11.48
CA VAL A 26 -24.21 -4.19 -12.22
C VAL A 26 -25.61 -3.55 -12.26
N PRO A 27 -25.82 -2.35 -11.71
CA PRO A 27 -27.13 -1.72 -11.73
C PRO A 27 -27.56 -1.59 -13.19
N MET A 28 -28.55 -2.38 -13.63
CA MET A 28 -29.08 -2.25 -14.97
C MET A 28 -29.77 -0.89 -15.03
N PRO A 29 -29.32 0.04 -15.90
CA PRO A 29 -30.05 1.28 -16.12
C PRO A 29 -31.45 0.89 -16.60
N GLN A 30 -32.49 1.37 -15.91
CA GLN A 30 -33.87 1.16 -16.38
C GLN A 30 -34.07 2.03 -17.61
N LEU A 31 -33.89 1.45 -18.80
CA LEU A 31 -34.17 2.10 -20.05
C LEU A 31 -35.68 2.05 -20.35
N PRO A 32 -36.25 3.05 -21.03
CA PRO A 32 -37.65 3.01 -21.47
C PRO A 32 -37.92 1.79 -22.36
N GLU A 33 -39.05 1.10 -22.13
CA GLU A 33 -39.47 -0.05 -22.94
C GLU A 33 -39.55 0.32 -24.43
N GLY A 34 -38.87 -0.44 -25.29
CA GLY A 34 -38.79 -0.21 -26.74
C GLY A 34 -37.62 0.67 -27.21
N SER A 35 -36.68 1.03 -26.34
CA SER A 35 -35.49 1.80 -26.76
C SER A 35 -34.58 0.98 -27.69
N PRO A 36 -33.95 1.59 -28.71
CA PRO A 36 -32.97 0.93 -29.58
C PRO A 36 -31.73 0.39 -28.85
N PHE A 37 -31.54 0.78 -27.59
CA PHE A 37 -30.41 0.39 -26.75
C PHE A 37 -30.72 -0.84 -25.87
N GLN A 38 -31.99 -1.23 -25.75
CA GLN A 38 -32.42 -2.35 -24.89
C GLN A 38 -31.75 -3.67 -25.30
N ASP A 39 -31.85 -4.03 -26.59
CA ASP A 39 -31.30 -5.28 -27.12
C ASP A 39 -29.77 -5.32 -27.03
N PHE A 40 -29.11 -4.17 -27.23
CA PHE A 40 -27.66 -4.04 -27.11
C PHE A 40 -27.17 -4.30 -25.67
N PHE A 41 -27.87 -3.75 -24.66
CA PHE A 41 -27.51 -3.94 -23.26
C PHE A 41 -27.85 -5.36 -22.77
N ASP A 42 -28.99 -5.92 -23.18
CA ASP A 42 -29.38 -7.27 -22.83
C ASP A 42 -28.36 -8.31 -23.33
N ASP A 43 -27.85 -8.16 -24.55
CA ASP A 43 -26.80 -9.03 -25.09
C ASP A 43 -25.45 -8.82 -24.40
N PHE A 44 -25.09 -7.58 -24.07
CA PHE A 44 -23.85 -7.25 -23.36
C PHE A 44 -23.78 -7.89 -21.96
N PHE A 45 -24.91 -7.97 -21.26
CA PHE A 45 -24.98 -8.56 -19.92
C PHE A 45 -25.28 -10.07 -19.93
N LYS A 46 -26.03 -10.58 -20.93
CA LYS A 46 -26.29 -12.04 -21.07
C LYS A 46 -25.08 -12.83 -21.59
N ASN A 47 -24.22 -12.23 -22.41
CA ASN A 47 -23.06 -12.92 -23.00
C ASN A 47 -21.74 -12.71 -22.25
N ARG A 48 -21.76 -12.14 -21.03
CA ARG A 48 -20.57 -12.23 -20.16
C ARG A 48 -20.46 -13.68 -19.67
N PRO A 49 -19.37 -14.40 -20.00
CA PRO A 49 -19.09 -15.68 -19.37
C PRO A 49 -19.11 -15.46 -17.86
N GLY A 50 -19.85 -16.29 -17.12
CA GLY A 50 -19.89 -16.24 -15.68
C GLY A 50 -18.48 -16.34 -15.11
N GLU A 51 -17.89 -15.18 -14.79
CA GLU A 51 -16.58 -15.05 -14.19
C GLU A 51 -16.73 -15.38 -12.71
N GLN A 52 -16.73 -16.69 -12.45
CA GLN A 52 -15.99 -17.36 -11.41
C GLN A 52 -15.48 -16.42 -10.30
N GLY A 53 -16.23 -16.38 -9.19
CA GLY A 53 -15.73 -16.03 -7.87
C GLY A 53 -15.10 -14.64 -7.75
N ASN A 54 -15.92 -13.67 -7.32
CA ASN A 54 -15.53 -12.38 -6.74
C ASN A 54 -14.08 -12.40 -6.20
N PRO A 55 -13.05 -11.96 -6.96
CA PRO A 55 -11.75 -11.77 -6.37
C PRO A 55 -11.95 -10.56 -5.46
N SER A 56 -11.90 -10.79 -4.15
CA SER A 56 -11.80 -9.73 -3.15
C SER A 56 -10.94 -8.62 -3.72
N GLN A 57 -11.54 -7.46 -4.01
CA GLN A 57 -10.86 -6.42 -4.74
C GLN A 57 -9.71 -5.94 -3.86
N LYS A 58 -8.48 -6.30 -4.24
CA LYS A 58 -7.28 -5.97 -3.46
C LYS A 58 -6.93 -4.54 -3.80
N VAL A 59 -7.20 -3.62 -2.86
CA VAL A 59 -6.77 -2.22 -3.01
C VAL A 59 -5.31 -2.16 -2.58
N GLN A 60 -4.46 -1.63 -3.45
CA GLN A 60 -3.04 -1.42 -3.18
C GLN A 60 -2.78 0.06 -2.89
N SER A 61 -1.93 0.34 -1.90
CA SER A 61 -1.40 1.67 -1.64
C SER A 61 0.12 1.62 -1.61
N LEU A 62 0.74 2.76 -1.92
CA LEU A 62 2.18 2.92 -2.06
C LEU A 62 2.65 4.11 -1.22
N GLY A 63 3.79 3.95 -0.56
CA GLY A 63 4.45 5.01 0.18
C GLY A 63 5.95 4.79 0.27
N SER A 64 6.62 5.56 1.10
CA SER A 64 8.05 5.42 1.33
C SER A 64 8.37 5.34 2.81
N GLY A 65 9.55 4.82 3.13
CA GLY A 65 10.05 4.76 4.48
C GLY A 65 11.56 4.72 4.53
N PHE A 66 12.08 4.67 5.76
CA PHE A 66 13.51 4.63 6.03
C PHE A 66 13.84 3.52 7.02
N VAL A 67 14.89 2.76 6.75
CA VAL A 67 15.48 1.86 7.74
C VAL A 67 16.23 2.71 8.77
N VAL A 68 15.82 2.66 10.02
CA VAL A 68 16.45 3.42 11.13
C VAL A 68 17.31 2.57 12.04
N ASP A 69 17.11 1.25 12.02
CA ASP A 69 17.96 0.27 12.72
C ASP A 69 18.10 -0.98 11.84
N ALA A 70 19.31 -1.24 11.36
CA ALA A 70 19.60 -2.37 10.47
C ALA A 70 19.74 -3.70 11.22
N GLU A 71 20.19 -3.68 12.47
CA GLU A 71 20.38 -4.89 13.28
C GLU A 71 19.04 -5.43 13.76
N GLN A 72 18.15 -4.50 14.11
CA GLN A 72 16.79 -4.81 14.49
C GLN A 72 15.86 -4.86 13.27
N GLY A 73 16.20 -4.32 12.11
CA GLY A 73 15.27 -4.25 10.98
C GLY A 73 14.07 -3.35 11.25
N ILE A 74 14.30 -2.20 11.87
CA ILE A 74 13.27 -1.19 12.15
C ILE A 74 13.16 -0.24 10.96
N VAL A 75 11.93 -0.07 10.49
CA VAL A 75 11.57 0.84 9.40
C VAL A 75 10.55 1.86 9.90
N VAL A 76 10.73 3.13 9.55
CA VAL A 76 9.79 4.21 9.88
C VAL A 76 9.13 4.71 8.61
N THR A 77 7.81 4.95 8.69
CA THR A 77 7.00 5.54 7.63
C THR A 77 5.87 6.39 8.22
N ASN A 78 5.03 6.98 7.37
CA ASN A 78 3.83 7.64 7.82
C ASN A 78 2.72 6.64 8.18
N ASN A 79 1.95 6.97 9.21
CA ASN A 79 0.83 6.14 9.64
C ASN A 79 -0.24 6.01 8.55
N HIS A 80 -0.57 7.09 7.83
CA HIS A 80 -1.56 7.04 6.76
C HIS A 80 -1.19 6.10 5.60
N VAL A 81 0.09 5.79 5.40
CA VAL A 81 0.55 4.85 4.35
C VAL A 81 0.13 3.41 4.66
N ILE A 82 0.12 3.06 5.96
CA ILE A 82 -0.15 1.71 6.45
C ILE A 82 -1.52 1.56 7.09
N ALA A 83 -2.32 2.63 7.12
CA ALA A 83 -3.65 2.63 7.71
C ALA A 83 -4.52 1.55 7.05
N ASP A 84 -5.16 0.73 7.89
CA ASP A 84 -6.09 -0.32 7.48
C ASP A 84 -5.49 -1.39 6.53
N ALA A 85 -4.16 -1.48 6.42
CA ALA A 85 -3.47 -2.47 5.60
C ALA A 85 -3.53 -3.87 6.25
N ASP A 86 -3.97 -4.88 5.48
CA ASP A 86 -3.92 -6.28 5.93
C ASP A 86 -2.52 -6.88 5.77
N ASP A 87 -1.84 -6.51 4.68
CA ASP A 87 -0.50 -6.96 4.37
C ASP A 87 0.37 -5.74 4.04
N ILE A 88 1.57 -5.68 4.65
CA ILE A 88 2.56 -4.62 4.48
C ILE A 88 3.87 -5.27 3.98
N GLU A 89 4.40 -4.73 2.90
CA GLU A 89 5.65 -5.17 2.28
C GLU A 89 6.61 -3.99 2.13
N VAL A 90 7.88 -4.23 2.44
CA VAL A 90 8.98 -3.28 2.30
C VAL A 90 9.83 -3.72 1.11
N ASN A 91 9.86 -2.88 0.09
CA ASN A 91 10.61 -3.10 -1.15
C ASN A 91 11.88 -2.26 -1.14
N PHE A 92 13.01 -2.93 -1.24
CA PHE A 92 14.34 -2.34 -1.25
C PHE A 92 14.74 -1.95 -2.68
N SER A 93 15.69 -1.01 -2.80
CA SER A 93 16.11 -0.45 -4.09
C SER A 93 16.76 -1.47 -5.03
N ASP A 94 17.23 -2.60 -4.50
CA ASP A 94 17.82 -3.70 -5.26
C ASP A 94 16.78 -4.74 -5.72
N GLY A 95 15.49 -4.50 -5.47
CA GLY A 95 14.38 -5.35 -5.87
C GLY A 95 14.00 -6.43 -4.84
N VAL A 96 14.68 -6.50 -3.70
CA VAL A 96 14.29 -7.43 -2.63
C VAL A 96 13.05 -6.91 -1.92
N THR A 97 12.11 -7.80 -1.60
CA THR A 97 10.89 -7.48 -0.84
C THR A 97 10.85 -8.30 0.45
N LEU A 98 10.63 -7.63 1.58
CA LEU A 98 10.43 -8.27 2.88
C LEU A 98 9.04 -7.97 3.42
N LYS A 99 8.38 -8.99 3.97
CA LYS A 99 7.14 -8.79 4.72
C LYS A 99 7.46 -8.00 6.00
N ALA A 100 6.66 -6.98 6.26
CA ALA A 100 6.76 -6.18 7.46
C ALA A 100 5.65 -6.52 8.45
N THR A 101 5.96 -6.36 9.73
CA THR A 101 5.00 -6.41 10.83
C THR A 101 4.90 -5.03 11.46
N LEU A 102 3.68 -4.63 11.82
CA LEU A 102 3.46 -3.37 12.52
C LEU A 102 3.94 -3.51 13.97
N VAL A 103 4.86 -2.64 14.40
CA VAL A 103 5.31 -2.54 15.80
C VAL A 103 4.39 -1.59 16.57
N GLY A 104 4.03 -0.47 15.95
CA GLY A 104 3.12 0.52 16.54
C GLY A 104 2.94 1.75 15.67
N THR A 105 1.94 2.56 16.01
CA THR A 105 1.61 3.80 15.31
C THR A 105 1.33 4.93 16.29
N ASP A 106 1.56 6.16 15.84
CA ASP A 106 1.07 7.38 16.46
C ASP A 106 0.28 8.18 15.43
N THR A 107 -1.04 8.21 15.61
CA THR A 107 -1.96 8.90 14.70
C THR A 107 -1.89 10.43 14.83
N LYS A 108 -1.38 10.96 15.95
CA LYS A 108 -1.29 12.42 16.16
C LYS A 108 -0.12 13.03 15.40
N THR A 109 0.98 12.30 15.30
CA THR A 109 2.19 12.72 14.57
C THR A 109 2.30 12.11 13.18
N ASP A 110 1.35 11.24 12.81
CA ASP A 110 1.30 10.51 11.55
C ASP A 110 2.57 9.66 11.29
N VAL A 111 3.00 8.92 12.32
CA VAL A 111 4.20 8.06 12.28
C VAL A 111 3.82 6.61 12.56
N ALA A 112 4.44 5.69 11.81
CA ALA A 112 4.37 4.25 12.06
C ALA A 112 5.75 3.62 12.10
N VAL A 113 5.90 2.62 12.97
CA VAL A 113 7.10 1.82 13.12
C VAL A 113 6.80 0.39 12.68
N LEU A 114 7.59 -0.09 11.72
CA LEU A 114 7.50 -1.42 11.14
C LEU A 114 8.76 -2.22 11.48
N LYS A 115 8.62 -3.55 11.46
CA LYS A 115 9.71 -4.51 11.66
C LYS A 115 9.77 -5.48 10.50
N VAL A 116 10.96 -5.62 9.90
CA VAL A 116 11.31 -6.63 8.90
C VAL A 116 12.35 -7.60 9.48
N ASP A 117 12.48 -8.80 8.90
CA ASP A 117 13.52 -9.74 9.32
C ASP A 117 14.88 -9.36 8.70
N PRO A 118 15.87 -8.91 9.50
CA PRO A 118 17.19 -8.53 8.99
C PRO A 118 18.00 -9.72 8.47
N LYS A 119 17.58 -10.96 8.71
CA LYS A 119 18.22 -12.15 8.12
C LYS A 119 17.83 -12.35 6.65
N GLY A 120 16.71 -11.79 6.22
CA GLY A 120 16.21 -11.92 4.84
C GLY A 120 16.95 -11.05 3.83
N HIS A 121 17.55 -9.94 4.27
CA HIS A 121 18.28 -9.01 3.41
C HIS A 121 19.25 -8.14 4.22
N LYS A 122 20.40 -7.78 3.66
CA LYS A 122 21.35 -6.89 4.32
C LYS A 122 20.84 -5.46 4.31
N LEU A 123 20.41 -4.97 5.47
CA LEU A 123 19.84 -3.63 5.61
C LEU A 123 20.91 -2.55 5.74
N THR A 124 20.63 -1.36 5.19
CA THR A 124 21.41 -0.13 5.42
C THR A 124 20.55 0.83 6.22
N ALA A 125 21.01 1.27 7.40
CA ALA A 125 20.25 2.22 8.22
C ALA A 125 20.71 3.66 8.03
N VAL A 126 19.77 4.61 8.08
CA VAL A 126 20.09 6.03 8.18
C VAL A 126 20.48 6.40 9.61
N LYS A 127 21.34 7.41 9.75
CA LYS A 127 21.64 8.04 11.04
C LYS A 127 20.72 9.23 11.26
N PHE A 128 20.27 9.44 12.49
CA PHE A 128 19.54 10.64 12.84
C PHE A 128 20.46 11.85 12.86
N GLY A 129 20.00 12.93 12.22
CA GLY A 129 20.55 14.27 12.42
C GLY A 129 19.89 14.97 13.60
N ASP A 130 20.42 16.13 13.97
CA ASP A 130 19.86 16.99 15.01
C ASP A 130 19.13 18.17 14.38
N SER A 131 17.80 18.09 14.33
CA SER A 131 16.95 19.12 13.72
C SER A 131 16.93 20.42 14.52
N SER A 132 17.27 20.40 15.82
CA SER A 132 17.28 21.61 16.66
C SER A 132 18.42 22.57 16.30
N LYS A 133 19.44 22.07 15.61
CA LYS A 133 20.60 22.86 15.13
C LYS A 133 20.42 23.41 13.72
N MET A 134 19.37 22.97 13.02
CA MET A 134 19.10 23.44 11.66
C MET A 134 18.58 24.88 11.68
N ARG A 135 18.95 25.64 10.66
CA ARG A 135 18.50 27.02 10.45
C ARG A 135 17.74 27.13 9.14
N VAL A 136 16.87 28.14 9.07
CA VAL A 136 16.16 28.48 7.84
C VAL A 136 17.19 28.84 6.76
N GLY A 137 17.13 28.14 5.62
CA GLY A 137 18.05 28.33 4.50
C GLY A 137 19.26 27.39 4.50
N ASP A 138 19.43 26.53 5.51
CA ASP A 138 20.37 25.42 5.40
C ASP A 138 19.91 24.47 4.28
N TRP A 139 20.85 24.00 3.46
CA TRP A 139 20.57 23.08 2.34
C TRP A 139 20.23 21.68 2.86
N VAL A 140 19.27 21.04 2.18
CA VAL A 140 18.81 19.65 2.42
C VAL A 140 18.97 18.79 1.17
#